data_AF-A0AAW3QWV1-F1
#
_entry.id   AF-A0AAW3QWV1-F1
#
_cell.length_a   1.000
_cell.length_b   1.000
_cell.length_c   1.000
_cell.angle_alpha   90.00
_cell.angle_beta   90.00
_cell.angle_gamma   90.00
#
_symmetry.space_group_name_H-M   'P 1'
#
loop_
_entity.id
_entity.type
_entity.pdbx_description
1 polymer ?
#
loop_
_entity_poly.entity_id
_entity_poly.type
_entity_poly.pdbx_seq_one_letter_code
_entity_poly.pdbx_strand_id
1 'polypeptide(L)'
;MSSTTGTLSQGFPLHGQKADPAKTLKSAEDFESMAINQMLQPMFATDDDSDSMFSGGAGEKQFRPMLVEQIAKQMENNGGIGMTDAINRQMLAMQEQK
;
A
#
# COMPACT_ATOMS: atom_id res chain seq x y z
N MET A 1 -0.73 58.18 17.28
CA MET A 1 -1.62 57.59 18.29
C MET A 1 -2.95 57.27 17.61
N SER A 2 -3.40 56.02 17.72
CA SER A 2 -4.77 55.52 17.40
C SER A 2 -5.12 55.48 15.89
N SER A 3 -5.65 54.40 15.28
CA SER A 3 -6.39 53.26 15.81
C SER A 3 -6.34 52.05 14.87
N THR A 4 -6.39 50.87 15.51
CA THR A 4 -6.77 49.52 15.06
C THR A 4 -8.01 49.45 14.17
N THR A 5 -8.03 48.54 13.18
CA THR A 5 -9.11 47.60 12.74
C THR A 5 -8.60 46.94 11.44
N GLY A 6 -8.19 45.67 11.37
CA GLY A 6 -8.94 44.49 11.79
C GLY A 6 -9.81 43.98 10.64
N THR A 7 -9.21 43.56 9.51
CA THR A 7 -9.98 43.13 8.32
C THR A 7 -9.41 41.85 7.73
N LEU A 8 -10.19 40.78 7.94
CA LEU A 8 -10.32 39.53 7.17
C LEU A 8 -9.26 38.44 7.41
N SER A 9 -9.57 37.64 8.43
CA SER A 9 -9.37 36.19 8.40
C SER A 9 -9.97 35.62 7.09
N GLN A 10 -9.13 35.40 6.09
CA GLN A 10 -9.42 34.42 5.05
C GLN A 10 -9.32 33.05 5.72
N GLY A 11 -10.46 32.52 6.14
CA GLY A 11 -10.59 31.11 6.46
C GLY A 11 -10.11 30.31 5.25
N PHE A 12 -8.98 29.62 5.41
CA PHE A 12 -8.59 28.57 4.49
C PHE A 12 -9.77 27.60 4.40
N PRO A 13 -10.26 27.25 3.20
CA PRO A 13 -11.21 26.15 3.08
C PRO A 13 -10.44 24.90 3.52
N LEU A 14 -10.61 24.53 4.79
CA LEU A 14 -10.40 23.17 5.24
C LEU A 14 -11.43 22.38 4.44
N HIS A 15 -11.00 21.92 3.27
CA HIS A 15 -11.75 20.95 2.51
C HIS A 15 -11.86 19.76 3.45
N GLY A 16 -13.02 19.64 4.12
CA GLY A 16 -13.55 18.36 4.53
C GLY A 16 -13.70 17.58 3.24
N GLN A 17 -12.60 16.99 2.79
CA GLN A 17 -12.53 16.20 1.59
C GLN A 17 -13.41 14.99 1.90
N LYS A 18 -14.68 15.07 1.49
CA LYS A 18 -15.57 13.92 1.49
C LYS A 18 -14.78 12.76 0.89
N ALA A 19 -14.80 11.63 1.58
CA ALA A 19 -14.12 10.43 1.15
C ALA A 19 -14.46 10.18 -0.32
N ASP A 20 -13.46 10.30 -1.19
CA ASP A 20 -13.61 9.96 -2.60
C ASP A 20 -13.57 8.43 -2.68
N PRO A 21 -14.69 7.77 -3.03
CA PRO A 21 -14.76 6.31 -3.05
C PRO A 21 -13.71 5.69 -3.97
N ALA A 22 -13.35 6.38 -5.06
CA ALA A 22 -12.35 5.89 -5.99
C ALA A 22 -10.93 5.98 -5.41
N LYS A 23 -10.62 7.04 -4.64
CA LYS A 23 -9.32 7.19 -3.99
C LYS A 23 -9.13 6.20 -2.84
N THR A 24 -10.19 5.98 -2.05
CA THR A 24 -10.17 5.05 -0.92
C THR A 24 -10.04 3.61 -1.38
N LEU A 25 -10.74 3.24 -2.47
CA LEU A 25 -10.57 1.93 -3.10
C LEU A 25 -9.12 1.74 -3.59
N LYS A 26 -8.56 2.72 -4.30
CA LYS A 26 -7.16 2.65 -4.76
C LYS A 26 -6.17 2.49 -3.60
N SER A 27 -6.36 3.24 -2.52
CA SER A 27 -5.50 3.11 -1.33
C SER A 27 -5.64 1.75 -0.64
N ALA A 28 -6.83 1.14 -0.69
CA ALA A 28 -7.04 -0.21 -0.19
C ALA A 28 -6.32 -1.27 -1.04
N GLU A 29 -6.34 -1.12 -2.38
CA GLU A 29 -5.55 -1.95 -3.31
C GLU A 29 -4.06 -1.81 -3.01
N ASP A 30 -3.54 -0.58 -2.93
CA ASP A 30 -2.12 -0.31 -2.66
C ASP A 30 -1.68 -0.89 -1.29
N PHE A 31 -2.55 -0.85 -0.28
CA PHE A 31 -2.27 -1.44 1.03
C PHE A 31 -2.23 -2.97 0.97
N GLU A 32 -3.16 -3.59 0.25
CA GLU A 32 -3.17 -5.04 0.04
C GLU A 32 -1.91 -5.50 -0.71
N SER A 33 -1.48 -4.77 -1.73
CA SER A 33 -0.20 -4.99 -2.42
C SER A 33 0.99 -4.99 -1.46
N MET A 34 1.06 -4.02 -0.54
CA MET A 34 2.12 -4.00 0.47
C MET A 34 2.03 -5.20 1.41
N ALA A 35 0.82 -5.57 1.84
CA ALA A 35 0.60 -6.74 2.69
C ALA A 35 1.04 -8.04 2.01
N ILE A 36 0.67 -8.25 0.74
CA ILE A 36 1.11 -9.39 -0.07
C ILE A 36 2.64 -9.42 -0.14
N ASN A 37 3.28 -8.29 -0.44
CA ASN A 37 4.74 -8.21 -0.47
C ASN A 37 5.40 -8.59 0.86
N GLN A 38 4.79 -8.22 2.00
CA GLN A 38 5.26 -8.65 3.32
C GLN A 38 5.06 -10.15 3.56
N MET A 39 3.91 -10.70 3.13
CA MET A 39 3.62 -12.14 3.22
C MET A 39 4.52 -12.99 2.33
N LEU A 40 5.01 -12.44 1.23
CA LEU A 40 5.95 -13.12 0.33
C LEU A 40 7.40 -13.05 0.84
N GLN A 41 7.76 -12.16 1.77
CA GLN A 41 9.14 -12.07 2.32
C GLN A 41 9.71 -13.41 2.80
N PRO A 42 8.96 -14.25 3.54
CA PRO A 42 9.46 -15.55 4.01
C PRO A 42 9.83 -16.50 2.88
N MET A 43 9.17 -16.45 1.72
CA MET A 43 9.58 -17.26 0.55
C MET A 43 11.00 -16.94 0.08
N PHE A 44 11.52 -15.75 0.38
CA PHE A 44 12.88 -15.33 0.05
C PHE A 44 13.86 -15.54 1.20
N ALA A 45 13.36 -15.56 2.44
CA ALA A 45 14.16 -15.81 3.63
C ALA A 45 14.52 -17.29 3.80
N THR A 46 13.74 -18.22 3.23
CA THR A 46 14.02 -19.67 3.29
C THR A 46 15.20 -20.13 2.43
N ASP A 47 15.83 -19.22 1.69
CA ASP A 47 16.86 -19.52 0.70
C ASP A 47 18.31 -19.41 1.24
N ASP A 48 18.48 -19.41 2.57
CA ASP A 48 19.79 -19.56 3.21
C ASP A 48 20.45 -20.93 2.89
N ASP A 49 19.68 -21.90 2.37
CA ASP A 49 20.19 -23.15 1.76
C ASP A 49 20.86 -22.93 0.39
N SER A 50 21.33 -21.71 0.10
CA SER A 50 22.13 -21.40 -1.08
C SER A 50 23.51 -22.08 -1.13
N ASP A 51 23.88 -22.80 -0.07
CA ASP A 51 25.02 -23.74 0.00
C ASP A 51 24.66 -25.19 -0.38
N SER A 52 23.40 -25.47 -0.72
CA SER A 52 22.99 -26.76 -1.25
C SER A 52 23.40 -26.91 -2.72
N MET A 53 23.96 -28.07 -3.06
CA MET A 53 24.42 -28.45 -4.40
C MET A 53 23.34 -28.39 -5.51
N PHE A 54 22.08 -28.07 -5.14
CA PHE A 54 20.91 -27.99 -6.00
C PHE A 54 20.31 -26.56 -6.14
N SER A 55 20.94 -25.53 -5.56
CA SER A 55 20.53 -24.13 -5.74
C SER A 55 21.05 -23.58 -7.07
N GLY A 56 20.27 -22.73 -7.77
CA GLY A 56 20.65 -22.08 -9.03
C GLY A 56 21.77 -21.03 -8.92
N GLY A 57 22.39 -20.91 -7.74
CA GLY A 57 23.58 -20.12 -7.49
C GLY A 57 23.39 -18.61 -7.70
N ALA A 58 24.48 -17.91 -7.99
CA ALA A 58 24.48 -16.44 -8.13
C ALA A 58 23.59 -15.93 -9.28
N GLY A 59 23.39 -16.74 -10.33
CA GLY A 59 22.51 -16.39 -11.45
C GLY A 59 21.05 -16.28 -11.02
N GLU A 60 20.56 -17.26 -10.27
CA GLU A 60 19.19 -17.26 -9.74
C GLU A 60 18.96 -16.09 -8.76
N LYS A 61 19.94 -15.82 -7.88
CA LYS A 61 19.87 -14.70 -6.92
C LYS A 61 19.66 -13.34 -7.60
N GLN A 62 20.22 -13.12 -8.79
CA GLN A 62 20.07 -11.87 -9.54
C GLN A 62 18.68 -11.70 -10.15
N PHE A 63 18.04 -12.79 -10.58
CA PHE A 63 16.70 -12.75 -11.18
C PHE A 63 15.56 -12.89 -10.16
N ARG A 64 15.87 -13.33 -8.94
CA ARG A 64 14.89 -13.54 -7.87
C ARG A 64 13.99 -12.33 -7.61
N PRO A 65 14.49 -11.09 -7.46
CA PRO A 65 13.65 -9.90 -7.27
C PRO A 65 12.60 -9.72 -8.38
N MET A 66 12.99 -9.97 -9.63
CA MET A 66 12.10 -9.86 -10.78
C MET A 66 11.02 -10.94 -10.76
N LEU A 67 11.34 -12.16 -10.36
CA LEU A 67 10.37 -13.24 -10.20
C LEU A 67 9.36 -12.92 -9.09
N VAL A 68 9.82 -12.35 -7.98
CA VAL A 68 8.94 -11.90 -6.88
C VAL A 68 7.90 -10.91 -7.38
N GLU A 69 8.37 -9.88 -8.09
CA GLU A 69 7.51 -8.83 -8.60
C GLU A 69 6.45 -9.39 -9.53
N GLN A 70 6.80 -10.35 -10.39
CA GLN A 70 5.83 -11.01 -11.25
C GLN A 70 4.83 -11.85 -10.47
N ILE A 71 5.26 -12.59 -9.43
CA ILE A 71 4.36 -13.38 -8.58
C ILE A 71 3.39 -12.46 -7.85
N ALA A 72 3.89 -11.39 -7.22
CA ALA A 72 3.07 -10.40 -6.53
C ALA A 72 2.05 -9.77 -7.49
N LYS A 73 2.49 -9.32 -8.66
CA LYS A 73 1.63 -8.74 -9.70
C LYS A 73 0.60 -9.72 -10.25
N GLN A 74 0.96 -11.00 -10.40
CA GLN A 74 0.04 -12.06 -10.79
C GLN A 74 -1.03 -12.27 -9.72
N MET A 75 -0.66 -12.24 -8.44
CA MET A 75 -1.62 -12.35 -7.33
C MET A 75 -2.58 -11.16 -7.31
N GLU A 76 -2.07 -9.93 -7.43
CA GLU A 76 -2.88 -8.71 -7.53
C GLU A 76 -3.85 -8.77 -8.71
N ASN A 77 -3.37 -9.12 -9.91
CA ASN A 77 -4.21 -9.20 -11.12
C ASN A 77 -5.33 -10.27 -11.03
N ASN A 78 -5.15 -11.29 -10.20
CA ASN A 78 -6.17 -12.31 -9.95
C ASN A 78 -7.13 -11.94 -8.81
N GLY A 79 -7.11 -10.68 -8.34
CA GLY A 79 -7.97 -10.19 -7.27
C GLY A 79 -7.32 -10.12 -5.89
N GLY A 80 -5.98 -10.16 -5.84
CA GLY A 80 -5.23 -10.07 -4.59
C GLY A 80 -5.49 -11.25 -3.67
N ILE A 81 -5.59 -10.96 -2.37
CA ILE A 81 -5.95 -11.94 -1.32
C ILE A 81 -7.37 -11.70 -0.80
N GLY A 82 -8.14 -10.85 -1.47
CA GLY A 82 -9.55 -10.54 -1.16
C GLY A 82 -9.74 -9.59 0.01
N MET A 83 -8.72 -8.81 0.39
CA MET A 83 -8.79 -7.89 1.53
C MET A 83 -9.18 -6.47 1.14
N THR A 84 -9.09 -6.09 -0.14
CA THR A 84 -9.35 -4.73 -0.64
C THR A 84 -10.66 -4.15 -0.11
N ASP A 85 -11.76 -4.91 -0.20
CA ASP A 85 -13.10 -4.47 0.18
C ASP A 85 -13.24 -4.27 1.70
N ALA A 86 -12.62 -5.15 2.49
CA ALA A 86 -12.58 -5.01 3.95
C ALA A 86 -11.74 -3.79 4.39
N ILE A 87 -10.57 -3.59 3.76
CA ILE A 87 -9.71 -2.43 4.02
C ILE A 87 -10.43 -1.13 3.64
N ASN A 88 -11.07 -1.09 2.46
CA ASN A 88 -11.79 0.08 1.99
C ASN A 88 -12.92 0.49 2.96
N ARG A 89 -13.74 -0.47 3.41
CA ARG A 89 -14.78 -0.22 4.43
C ARG A 89 -14.19 0.38 5.71
N GLN A 90 -13.08 -0.17 6.19
CA GLN A 90 -12.43 0.33 7.40
C GLN A 90 -11.86 1.74 7.21
N MET A 91 -11.26 2.02 6.06
CA MET A 91 -10.74 3.36 5.72
C MET A 91 -11.86 4.40 5.64
N LEU A 92 -13.02 4.05 5.11
CA LEU A 92 -14.21 4.91 5.09
C LEU A 92 -14.73 5.16 6.51
N ALA A 93 -14.88 4.11 7.33
CA ALA A 93 -15.32 4.24 8.72
C ALA A 93 -14.40 5.15 9.56
N MET A 94 -13.08 5.06 9.36
CA MET A 94 -12.10 5.93 10.03
C MET A 94 -12.19 7.40 9.58
N GLN A 95 -12.61 7.65 8.34
CA GLN A 95 -12.82 9.01 7.82
C GLN A 95 -14.11 9.64 8.32
N GLU A 96 -15.14 8.84 8.59
CA GLU A 96 -16.42 9.29 9.14
C GLU A 96 -16.38 9.57 10.64
N GLN A 97 -15.41 8.99 11.36
CA GLN A 97 -15.19 9.24 12.80
C GLN A 97 -14.44 10.55 13.09
N LYS A 98 -14.03 11.29 12.06
CA LYS A 98 -13.24 12.52 12.16
C LYS A 98 -14.09 13.75 11.86
#